data_AF-A0A554J9X3-F1
#
_entry.id   AF-A0A554J9X3-F1
#
_cell.length_a   1.000
_cell.length_b   1.000
_cell.length_c   1.000
_cell.angle_alpha   90.00
_cell.angle_beta   90.00
_cell.angle_gamma   90.00
#
_symmetry.space_group_name_H-M   'P 1'
#
loop_
_entity.id
_entity.type
_entity.pdbx_description
1 polymer ?
#
loop_
_entity_poly.entity_id
_entity_poly.type
_entity_poly.pdbx_seq_one_letter_code
_entity_poly.pdbx_strand_id
1 'polypeptide(L)' 'MNCLALDLGKRRTGVAVAQGHLITALPTLATDKPGFESALEQLIAEFKVTDIVLGWPSSEDGSQNQQTAWVQSWLD' A
#
# COMPACT_ATOMS: atom_id res chain seq x y z
N MET A 1 16.14 -7.32 -0.41
CA MET A 1 14.85 -6.97 0.22
C MET A 1 13.88 -6.70 -0.90
N ASN A 2 12.71 -7.32 -0.85
CA ASN A 2 11.65 -7.07 -1.81
C ASN A 2 10.48 -6.47 -1.03
N CYS A 3 10.09 -5.25 -1.35
CA CYS A 3 9.01 -4.59 -0.63
C CYS A 3 7.87 -4.17 -1.54
N LEU A 4 6.67 -4.17 -0.97
CA LEU A 4 5.49 -3.61 -1.60
C LEU A 4 5.20 -2.27 -0.91
N ALA A 5 5.21 -1.18 -1.68
CA ALA A 5 4.81 0.13 -1.18
C ALA A 5 3.34 0.38 -1.54
N LEU A 6 2.52 0.73 -0.54
CA LEU A 6 1.09 1.01 -0.71
C LEU A 6 0.79 2.45 -0.33
N ASP A 7 0.15 3.17 -1.26
CA ASP A 7 -0.51 4.44 -1.01
C ASP A 7 -2.02 4.18 -0.86
N LEU A 8 -2.42 3.89 0.38
CA LEU A 8 -3.77 3.42 0.71
C LEU A 8 -4.81 4.53 0.51
N GLY A 9 -5.82 4.24 -0.31
CA GLY A 9 -6.98 5.10 -0.52
C GLY A 9 -8.29 4.34 -0.38
N LYS A 10 -9.35 5.04 0.02
CA LYS A 10 -10.67 4.43 0.29
C LYS A 10 -11.33 3.78 -0.92
N ARG A 11 -10.99 4.22 -2.14
CA ARG A 11 -11.52 3.67 -3.40
C ARG A 11 -10.46 2.91 -4.19
N ARG A 12 -9.25 3.45 -4.24
CA ARG A 12 -8.13 2.85 -4.94
C ARG A 12 -6.85 3.04 -4.14
N THR A 13 -5.94 2.09 -4.28
CA THR A 13 -4.62 2.12 -3.66
C THR A 13 -3.56 2.09 -4.75
N GLY A 14 -2.62 3.03 -4.65
CA GLY A 14 -1.39 3.00 -5.46
C GLY A 14 -0.47 1.89 -4.97
N VAL A 15 0.15 1.16 -5.89
CA VAL A 15 1.03 0.04 -5.55
C VAL A 15 2.34 0.20 -6.30
N ALA A 16 3.46 0.00 -5.61
CA ALA A 16 4.77 -0.14 -6.22
C ALA A 16 5.50 -1.32 -5.59
N VAL A 17 6.38 -1.96 -6.36
CA VAL A 17 7.26 -3.01 -5.87
C VAL A 17 8.71 -2.57 -6.01
N ALA A 18 9.51 -2.80 -4.96
CA ALA A 18 10.95 -2.70 -5.04
C ALA A 18 11.57 -4.10 -5.01
N GLN A 19 12.47 -4.38 -5.94
CA GLN A 19 13.25 -5.61 -5.99
C GLN A 19 14.74 -5.24 -6.06
N GLY A 20 15.42 -5.30 -4.91
CA GLY A 20 16.79 -4.80 -4.82
C GLY A 20 16.85 -3.29 -4.99
N HIS A 21 17.44 -2.79 -6.08
CA HIS A 21 17.58 -1.35 -6.36
C HIS A 21 16.58 -0.85 -7.42
N LEU A 22 15.78 -1.75 -8.00
CA LEU A 22 14.78 -1.41 -9.00
C LEU A 22 13.43 -1.19 -8.32
N ILE A 23 12.77 -0.07 -8.66
CA ILE A 23 11.42 0.27 -8.20
C ILE A 23 10.51 0.35 -9.42
N THR A 24 9.39 -0.36 -9.37
CA THR A 24 8.40 -0.41 -10.45
C THR A 24 7.04 -0.02 -9.90
N ALA A 25 6.42 0.99 -10.48
CA ALA A 25 5.01 1.30 -10.22
C ALA A 25 4.13 0.24 -10.88
N LEU A 26 3.15 -0.27 -10.15
CA LEU A 26 2.16 -1.24 -10.62
C LEU A 26 0.81 -0.55 -10.86
N PRO A 27 -0.12 -1.19 -11.59
CA PRO A 27 -1.48 -0.68 -11.70
C PRO A 27 -2.13 -0.49 -10.33
N THR A 28 -2.95 0.55 -10.18
CA THR A 28 -3.70 0.80 -8.94
C THR A 28 -4.72 -0.31 -8.71
N LEU A 29 -4.87 -0.74 -7.46
CA LEU A 29 -5.89 -1.71 -7.06
C LEU A 29 -7.16 -0.99 -6.57
N ALA A 30 -8.33 -1.58 -6.78
CA ALA A 30 -9.60 -1.06 -6.25
C ALA A 30 -9.81 -1.56 -4.82
N THR A 31 -9.64 -0.69 -3.84
CA THR A 31 -9.70 -1.02 -2.40
C THR A 31 -11.11 -1.27 -1.90
N ASP A 32 -12.11 -0.65 -2.54
CA ASP A 32 -13.53 -0.81 -2.19
C ASP A 32 -14.17 -2.06 -2.79
N LYS A 33 -13.38 -2.99 -3.35
CA LYS A 33 -13.85 -4.22 -3.99
C LYS A 33 -13.38 -5.47 -3.23
N PRO A 34 -14.20 -6.55 -3.21
CA PRO A 34 -13.88 -7.79 -2.50
C PRO A 34 -12.56 -8.48 -2.88
N GLY A 35 -11.97 -8.15 -4.03
CA GLY A 35 -10.73 -8.76 -4.52
C GLY A 35 -9.44 -8.05 -4.09
N PHE A 36 -9.53 -6.96 -3.31
CA PHE A 36 -8.36 -6.16 -2.94
C PHE A 36 -7.30 -6.97 -2.20
N GLU A 37 -7.70 -7.69 -1.15
CA GLU A 37 -6.78 -8.49 -0.32
C GLU A 37 -6.14 -9.62 -1.13
N SER A 38 -6.94 -10.39 -1.88
CA SER A 38 -6.40 -11.46 -2.73
C SER A 38 -5.44 -10.94 -3.81
N ALA A 39 -5.67 -9.74 -4.34
CA ALA A 39 -4.73 -9.11 -5.28
C ALA A 39 -3.40 -8.76 -4.58
N LEU A 40 -3.44 -8.25 -3.33
CA LEU A 40 -2.23 -8.03 -2.55
C LEU A 40 -1.49 -9.34 -2.26
N GLU A 41 -2.19 -10.40 -1.86
CA GLU A 41 -1.61 -11.72 -1.61
C GLU A 41 -0.91 -12.28 -2.86
N GLN A 42 -1.52 -12.13 -4.03
CA GLN A 42 -0.92 -12.53 -5.31
C GLN A 42 0.38 -11.77 -5.58
N LEU A 43 0.38 -10.44 -5.39
CA LEU A 43 1.59 -9.63 -5.57
C LEU A 43 2.68 -9.99 -4.56
N ILE A 44 2.30 -10.24 -3.30
CA ILE A 44 3.24 -10.67 -2.25
C ILE A 44 3.92 -11.99 -2.63
N ALA A 45 3.14 -12.96 -3.11
CA ALA A 45 3.65 -14.26 -3.55
C ALA A 45 4.51 -14.15 -4.82
N GLU A 46 4.03 -13.42 -5.83
CA GLU A 46 4.71 -13.24 -7.13
C GLU A 46 6.09 -12.58 -6.97
N PHE A 47 6.15 -11.47 -6.23
CA PHE A 47 7.37 -10.70 -6.05
C PHE A 47 8.21 -11.15 -4.86
N LYS A 48 7.77 -12.18 -4.12
CA LYS A 48 8.41 -12.67 -2.89
C LYS A 48 8.65 -11.53 -1.90
N VAL A 49 7.61 -10.74 -1.66
CA VAL A 49 7.67 -9.56 -0.79
C VAL A 49 7.98 -10.01 0.63
N THR A 50 8.96 -9.36 1.25
CA THR A 50 9.34 -9.57 2.65
C THR A 50 8.82 -8.48 3.57
N ASP A 51 8.56 -7.29 3.01
CA ASP A 51 8.22 -6.08 3.77
C ASP A 51 7.13 -5.29 3.04
N ILE A 52 6.15 -4.77 3.78
CA ILE A 52 5.16 -3.83 3.26
C ILE A 52 5.46 -2.45 3.83
N VAL A 53 5.59 -1.46 2.95
CA VAL A 53 5.76 -0.06 3.30
C VAL A 53 4.45 0.66 3.04
N LEU A 54 3.85 1.23 4.08
CA LEU A 54 2.61 2.00 3.96
C LEU A 54 2.92 3.49 3.96
N GLY A 55 2.31 4.24 3.04
CA GLY A 55 2.28 5.69 3.11
C GLY A 55 1.60 6.14 4.40
N TRP A 56 2.27 7.04 5.14
CA TRP A 56 1.73 7.62 6.37
C TRP A 56 1.35 9.09 6.15
N PRO A 57 0.10 9.37 5.73
CA PRO A 57 -0.32 10.71 5.40
C PRO A 57 -0.38 11.56 6.67
N SER A 58 0.05 12.80 6.54
CA SER A 58 0.03 13.81 7.60
C SER A 58 -0.43 15.13 7.02
N SER A 59 -0.93 16.01 7.89
CA SER A 59 -1.14 17.43 7.58
C SER A 59 0.20 18.12 7.31
N GLU A 60 0.18 19.34 6.76
CA GLU A 60 1.42 20.09 6.47
C GLU A 60 2.28 20.35 7.71
N ASP A 61 1.67 20.44 8.89
CA ASP A 61 2.34 20.59 10.18
C ASP A 61 2.80 19.25 10.79
N GLY A 62 2.61 18.14 10.07
CA GLY A 62 2.94 16.79 10.52
C GLY A 62 1.88 16.14 11.42
N SER A 63 0.78 16.84 11.74
CA SER A 63 -0.29 16.28 12.56
C SER A 63 -0.99 15.12 11.84
N GLN A 64 -1.56 14.21 12.62
CA GLN A 64 -2.48 13.20 12.07
C GLN A 64 -3.77 13.87 11.56
N ASN A 65 -4.39 13.25 10.57
CA ASN A 65 -5.65 13.70 9.98
C ASN A 65 -6.58 12.51 9.68
N GLN A 66 -7.73 12.77 9.05
CA GLN A 66 -8.72 11.73 8.73
C GLN A 66 -8.17 10.63 7.82
N GLN A 67 -7.21 10.95 6.94
CA GLN A 67 -6.57 9.96 6.10
C GLN A 67 -5.58 9.11 6.90
N THR A 68 -4.86 9.70 7.86
CA THR A 68 -4.04 8.94 8.82
C THR A 68 -4.88 7.93 9.59
N ALA A 69 -6.04 8.36 10.10
CA ALA A 69 -6.97 7.48 10.82
C ALA A 69 -7.49 6.33 9.93
N TRP A 70 -7.73 6.59 8.64
CA TRP A 70 -8.09 5.54 7.68
C TRP A 70 -6.97 4.51 7.50
N VAL A 71 -5.74 4.95 7.26
CA VAL A 71 -4.59 4.04 7.12
C VAL A 71 -4.39 3.21 8.38
N GLN A 72 -4.53 3.84 9.55
CA GLN A 72 -4.43 3.14 10.83
C GLN A 72 -5.54 2.09 11.01
N SER A 73 -6.80 2.41 10.67
CA SER A 73 -7.90 1.43 10.75
C SER A 73 -7.77 0.24 9.81
N TRP A 74 -6.94 0.34 8.77
CA TRP A 74 -6.67 -0.79 7.87
C TRP A 74 -5.61 -1.75 8.44
N LEU A 75 -4.82 -1.29 9.41
CA LEU A 75 -3.80 -2.09 10.09
C LEU A 75 -4.34 -2.90 11.27
N ASP A 76 -5.47 -2.47 11.84
CA ASP A 76 -6.14 -3.11 12.99
C ASP A 76 -7.03 -4.29 12.55
#